data_AF-A0AAV4QQB5-F1
#
_entry.id   AF-A0AAV4QQB5-F1
#
_cell.length_a   1.000
_cell.length_b   1.000
_cell.length_c   1.000
_cell.angle_alpha   90.00
_cell.angle_beta   90.00
_cell.angle_gamma   90.00
#
_symmetry.space_group_name_H-M   'P 1'
#
loop_
_entity.id
_entity.type
_entity.pdbx_description
1 polymer ?
#
loop_
_entity_poly.entity_id
_entity_poly.type
_entity_poly.pdbx_seq_one_letter_code
_entity_poly.pdbx_strand_id
1 'polypeptide(L)'
;MDEQHPQWDTLSQFVTEELQPVMNLDSTPGLAPHRTARVAPGRDNGDLRRHFLWEGASVLRMLEFFVGENNFRAGISNFLKKYQFKNARTENLWAELSATCGLK
;
A
#
# COMPACT_ATOMS: atom_id res chain seq x y z
N MET A 1 -2.03 12.12 -10.59
CA MET A 1 -3.06 12.12 -11.65
C MET A 1 -4.20 13.04 -11.26
N ASP A 2 -4.79 12.86 -10.07
CA ASP A 2 -5.86 13.74 -9.56
C ASP A 2 -5.47 15.24 -9.50
N GLU A 3 -4.27 15.57 -9.01
CA GLU A 3 -3.78 16.98 -8.99
C GLU A 3 -3.55 17.57 -10.39
N GLN A 4 -3.33 16.74 -11.42
CA GLN A 4 -3.00 17.20 -12.78
C GLN A 4 -4.23 17.14 -13.71
N HIS A 5 -5.16 16.22 -13.46
CA HIS A 5 -6.38 15.99 -14.22
C HIS A 5 -7.56 15.69 -13.27
N PRO A 6 -8.10 16.70 -12.58
CA PRO A 6 -9.19 16.52 -11.61
C PRO A 6 -10.47 15.95 -12.21
N GLN A 7 -10.69 16.14 -13.52
CA GLN A 7 -11.88 15.68 -14.23
C GLN A 7 -11.96 14.16 -14.42
N TRP A 8 -10.88 13.44 -14.17
CA TRP A 8 -10.86 11.97 -14.31
C TRP A 8 -11.40 11.27 -13.06
N ASP A 9 -11.50 11.96 -11.93
CA ASP A 9 -11.99 11.39 -10.67
C ASP A 9 -11.32 10.04 -10.36
N THR A 10 -9.99 10.08 -10.31
CA THR A 10 -9.17 8.85 -10.25
C THR A 10 -9.36 8.11 -8.93
N LEU A 11 -9.77 8.83 -7.88
CA LEU A 11 -10.09 8.26 -6.57
C LEU A 11 -11.37 7.41 -6.61
N SER A 12 -12.40 7.82 -7.35
CA SER A 12 -13.60 6.99 -7.54
C SER A 12 -13.33 5.76 -8.39
N GLN A 13 -12.45 5.89 -9.40
CA GLN A 13 -12.01 4.74 -10.21
C GLN A 13 -11.28 3.71 -9.34
N PHE A 14 -10.37 4.16 -8.46
CA PHE A 14 -9.65 3.27 -7.54
C PHE A 14 -10.58 2.41 -6.67
N VAL A 15 -11.70 2.97 -6.19
CA VAL A 15 -12.66 2.21 -5.36
C VAL A 15 -13.27 1.06 -6.15
N THR A 16 -13.58 1.28 -7.43
CA THR A 16 -14.26 0.29 -8.27
C THR A 16 -13.28 -0.71 -8.87
N GLU A 17 -12.10 -0.26 -9.27
CA GLU A 17 -11.12 -1.05 -10.04
C GLU A 17 -10.13 -1.80 -9.16
N GLU A 18 -9.82 -1.30 -7.96
CA GLU A 18 -8.80 -1.90 -7.09
C GLU A 18 -9.39 -2.39 -5.76
N LEU A 19 -10.14 -1.54 -5.04
CA LEU A 19 -10.62 -1.86 -3.68
C LEU A 19 -11.72 -2.94 -3.65
N GLN A 20 -12.77 -2.79 -4.45
CA GLN A 20 -13.87 -3.77 -4.50
C GLN A 20 -13.42 -5.19 -4.92
N PRO A 21 -12.66 -5.37 -6.02
CA PRO A 21 -12.25 -6.70 -6.44
C PRO A 21 -11.27 -7.35 -5.46
N VAL A 22 -10.38 -6.58 -4.81
CA VAL A 22 -9.43 -7.16 -3.85
C VAL A 22 -10.14 -7.65 -2.59
N MET A 23 -11.15 -6.94 -2.08
CA MET A 23 -11.93 -7.40 -0.92
C MET A 23 -12.69 -8.70 -1.19
N ASN A 24 -13.25 -8.83 -2.40
CA ASN A 24 -13.91 -10.07 -2.81
C ASN A 24 -12.91 -11.24 -2.90
N LEU A 25 -11.70 -10.99 -3.42
CA LEU A 25 -10.68 -12.03 -3.53
C LEU A 25 -10.12 -12.42 -2.16
N ASP A 26 -9.90 -11.46 -1.26
CA ASP A 26 -9.40 -11.68 0.11
C ASP A 26 -10.39 -12.45 0.99
N SER A 27 -11.68 -12.40 0.66
CA SER A 27 -12.72 -13.22 1.30
C SER A 27 -12.64 -14.71 0.94
N THR A 28 -11.76 -15.12 0.01
CA THR A 28 -11.65 -16.51 -0.43
C THR A 28 -10.89 -17.36 0.59
N PRO A 29 -11.49 -18.45 1.12
CA PRO A 29 -10.81 -19.33 2.05
C PRO A 29 -9.55 -19.97 1.42
N GLY A 30 -8.40 -19.85 2.09
CA GLY A 30 -7.13 -20.44 1.65
C GLY A 30 -6.16 -19.47 0.98
N LEU A 31 -6.50 -18.19 0.87
CA LEU A 31 -5.56 -17.16 0.46
C LEU A 31 -4.46 -16.99 1.53
N ALA A 32 -3.20 -16.97 1.11
CA ALA A 32 -2.07 -16.80 2.01
C ALA A 32 -1.87 -15.31 2.35
N PRO A 33 -1.60 -14.96 3.62
CA PRO A 33 -1.37 -13.56 3.99
C PRO A 33 -0.14 -13.02 3.27
N HIS A 34 -0.23 -11.76 2.79
CA HIS A 34 0.81 -11.03 2.06
C HIS A 34 2.23 -11.24 2.61
N ARG A 35 2.40 -11.21 3.94
CA ARG A 35 3.70 -11.36 4.62
C ARG A 35 4.39 -12.72 4.38
N THR A 36 3.64 -13.75 4.01
CA THR A 36 4.13 -15.14 3.86
C THR A 36 4.12 -15.63 2.43
N ALA A 37 3.52 -14.88 1.50
CA ALA A 37 3.41 -15.27 0.10
C ALA A 37 4.79 -15.21 -0.58
N ARG A 38 5.43 -16.37 -0.72
CA ARG A 38 6.64 -16.52 -1.51
C ARG A 38 6.27 -16.88 -2.94
N VAL A 39 6.52 -15.96 -3.86
CA VAL A 39 6.45 -16.26 -5.29
C VAL A 39 7.57 -17.24 -5.62
N ALA A 40 7.22 -18.48 -5.97
CA ALA A 40 8.21 -19.45 -6.44
C ALA A 40 8.81 -18.97 -7.79
N PRO A 41 10.15 -18.99 -7.96
CA PRO A 41 10.77 -18.60 -9.22
C PRO A 41 10.35 -19.57 -10.34
N GLY A 42 9.94 -19.04 -11.49
CA GLY A 42 9.59 -19.83 -12.69
C GLY A 42 8.10 -20.16 -12.90
N ARG A 43 7.19 -19.79 -11.97
CA ARG A 43 5.74 -19.86 -12.20
C ARG A 43 5.20 -18.52 -12.71
N ASP A 44 4.29 -18.57 -13.68
CA ASP A 44 3.49 -17.40 -14.04
C ASP A 44 2.47 -17.15 -12.92
N ASN A 45 2.79 -16.17 -12.08
CA ASN A 45 2.00 -15.74 -10.93
C ASN A 45 1.46 -14.32 -11.14
N GLY A 46 1.15 -13.93 -12.39
CA GLY A 46 0.69 -12.59 -12.74
C GLY A 46 -0.52 -12.13 -11.93
N ASP A 47 -1.49 -13.02 -11.70
CA ASP A 47 -2.70 -12.72 -10.92
C ASP A 47 -2.39 -12.52 -9.43
N LEU A 48 -1.54 -13.35 -8.85
CA LEU A 48 -1.09 -13.20 -7.47
C LEU A 48 -0.31 -11.88 -7.28
N ARG A 49 0.52 -11.49 -8.26
CA ARG A 49 1.22 -10.19 -8.22
C ARG A 49 0.26 -9.02 -8.25
N ARG A 50 -0.77 -9.05 -9.12
CA ARG A 50 -1.79 -7.98 -9.17
C ARG A 50 -2.57 -7.88 -7.87
N HIS A 51 -2.96 -9.02 -7.30
CA HIS A 51 -3.66 -9.04 -6.02
C HIS A 51 -2.84 -8.36 -4.90
N PHE A 52 -1.56 -8.71 -4.72
CA PHE A 52 -0.73 -8.08 -3.69
C PHE A 52 -0.53 -6.57 -3.91
N LEU A 53 -0.54 -6.12 -5.16
CA LEU A 53 -0.46 -4.70 -5.47
C LEU A 53 -1.75 -3.96 -5.08
N TRP A 54 -2.93 -4.51 -5.42
CA TRP A 54 -4.22 -3.90 -5.07
C TRP A 54 -4.49 -3.92 -3.56
N GLU A 55 -4.10 -5.00 -2.88
CA GLU A 55 -4.21 -5.11 -1.43
C GLU A 55 -3.30 -4.07 -0.75
N GLY A 56 -2.03 -4.01 -1.17
CA GLY A 56 -1.06 -3.05 -0.65
C GLY A 56 -1.47 -1.60 -0.90
N ALA A 57 -1.99 -1.29 -2.10
CA ALA A 57 -2.48 0.05 -2.43
C ALA A 57 -3.69 0.44 -1.58
N SER A 58 -4.62 -0.49 -1.36
CA SER A 58 -5.80 -0.27 -0.51
C SER A 58 -5.42 0.00 0.95
N VAL A 59 -4.46 -0.75 1.50
CA VAL A 59 -3.95 -0.52 2.86
C VAL A 59 -3.20 0.81 2.94
N LEU A 60 -2.33 1.13 1.98
CA LEU A 60 -1.62 2.41 1.96
C LEU A 60 -2.57 3.61 1.90
N ARG A 61 -3.64 3.50 1.10
CA ARG A 61 -4.70 4.51 1.04
C ARG A 61 -5.40 4.66 2.39
N MET A 62 -5.76 3.55 3.04
CA MET A 62 -6.36 3.59 4.37
C MET A 62 -5.44 4.29 5.39
N LEU A 63 -4.13 4.04 5.31
CA LEU A 63 -3.15 4.69 6.18
C LEU A 63 -3.01 6.19 5.90
N GLU A 64 -3.02 6.60 4.63
CA GLU A 64 -3.01 8.01 4.25
C GLU A 64 -4.22 8.76 4.84
N PHE A 65 -5.42 8.17 4.75
CA PHE A 65 -6.62 8.74 5.39
C PHE A 65 -6.55 8.74 6.91
N PHE A 66 -5.95 7.72 7.53
CA PHE A 66 -5.86 7.61 8.98
C PHE A 66 -4.84 8.59 9.59
N VAL A 67 -3.67 8.70 8.99
CA VAL A 67 -2.54 9.53 9.46
C VAL A 67 -2.68 10.99 9.01
N GLY A 68 -3.41 11.22 7.91
CA GLY A 68 -3.53 12.49 7.23
C GLY A 68 -2.42 12.70 6.19
N GLU A 69 -2.79 13.26 5.04
CA GLU A 69 -1.93 13.39 3.86
C GLU A 69 -0.57 14.06 4.16
N ASN A 70 -0.58 15.15 4.93
CA ASN A 70 0.65 15.89 5.27
C ASN A 70 1.62 15.05 6.13
N ASN A 71 1.09 14.33 7.12
CA ASN A 71 1.89 13.49 8.01
C ASN A 71 2.39 12.23 7.29
N PHE A 72 1.58 11.69 6.38
CA PHE A 72 1.93 10.55 5.54
C PHE A 72 3.06 10.91 4.56
N ARG A 73 2.93 12.02 3.82
CA ARG A 73 3.99 12.54 2.94
C ARG A 73 5.28 12.82 3.70
N ALA A 74 5.19 13.40 4.89
CA ALA A 74 6.36 13.63 5.75
C ALA A 74 7.02 12.32 6.21
N GLY A 75 6.23 11.34 6.64
CA GLY A 75 6.71 10.03 7.09
C GLY A 75 7.41 9.24 5.98
N ILE A 76 6.84 9.23 4.77
CA ILE A 76 7.49 8.63 3.59
C ILE A 76 8.79 9.35 3.26
N SER A 77 8.80 10.69 3.26
CA SER A 77 10.02 11.46 2.98
C SER A 77 11.14 11.13 3.96
N ASN A 78 10.80 11.02 5.26
CA ASN A 78 11.75 10.65 6.31
C ASN A 78 12.26 9.22 6.14
N PHE A 79 11.37 8.28 5.87
CA PHE A 79 11.72 6.89 5.59
C PHE A 79 12.71 6.77 4.41
N LEU A 80 12.41 7.42 3.29
CA LEU A 80 13.27 7.37 2.11
C LEU A 80 14.65 7.99 2.38
N LYS A 81 14.71 9.13 3.10
CA LYS A 81 15.98 9.77 3.46
C LYS A 81 16.80 8.95 4.45
N LYS A 82 16.16 8.30 5.43
CA LYS A 82 16.85 7.54 6.49
C LYS A 82 17.41 6.21 5.99
N TYR A 83 16.68 5.55 5.09
CA TYR A 83 17.07 4.26 4.53
C TYR A 83 17.65 4.37 3.11
N GLN A 84 18.00 5.58 2.66
CA GLN A 84 18.68 5.77 1.38
C GLN A 84 19.93 4.89 1.29
N PHE A 85 20.09 4.20 0.17
CA PHE A 85 21.21 3.30 -0.11
C PHE A 85 21.36 2.11 0.88
N LYS A 86 20.33 1.81 1.68
CA LYS A 86 20.29 0.68 2.63
C LYS A 86 19.04 -0.16 2.40
N ASN A 87 19.04 -1.36 2.96
CA ASN A 87 17.85 -2.21 2.99
C ASN A 87 16.90 -1.76 4.10
N ALA A 88 15.60 -1.73 3.80
CA ALA A 88 14.55 -1.48 4.77
C ALA A 88 13.61 -2.68 4.89
N ARG A 89 13.01 -2.84 6.07
CA ARG A 89 11.94 -3.81 6.33
C ARG A 89 10.63 -3.07 6.55
N THR A 90 9.51 -3.77 6.44
CA THR A 90 8.17 -3.20 6.68
C THR A 90 8.06 -2.53 8.05
N GLU A 91 8.71 -3.09 9.09
CA GLU A 91 8.79 -2.52 10.45
C GLU A 91 9.38 -1.10 10.49
N ASN A 92 10.34 -0.81 9.61
CA ASN A 92 10.97 0.49 9.52
C ASN A 92 10.00 1.54 8.97
N LEU A 93 9.13 1.16 8.03
CA LEU A 93 8.13 2.07 7.48
C LEU A 93 7.10 2.46 8.55
N TRP A 94 6.62 1.49 9.32
CA TRP A 94 5.71 1.73 10.43
C TRP A 94 6.31 2.63 11.50
N ALA A 95 7.60 2.45 11.83
CA ALA A 95 8.28 3.29 12.82
C ALA A 95 8.34 4.77 12.39
N GLU A 96 8.63 5.04 11.11
CA GLU A 96 8.69 6.42 10.59
C GLU A 96 7.30 7.06 10.50
N LEU A 97 6.29 6.30 10.07
CA LEU A 97 4.90 6.78 10.03
C LEU A 97 4.35 7.08 11.42
N SER A 98 4.62 6.24 12.42
CA SER A 98 4.22 6.49 13.81
C SER A 98 4.91 7.72 14.40
N ALA A 99 6.20 7.93 14.08
CA ALA A 99 6.94 9.08 14.54
C ALA A 99 6.39 10.42 13.99
N THR A 100 5.86 10.43 12.76
CA THR A 100 5.25 11.64 12.18
C THR A 100 3.78 11.81 12.53
N CYS A 101 3.04 10.73 12.77
CA CYS A 101 1.61 10.79 13.08
C CYS A 101 1.30 11.34 14.49
N GLY A 102 2.30 11.45 15.38
CA GLY A 102 2.08 11.96 16.74
C GLY A 102 1.16 11.10 17.61
N LEU A 103 0.81 9.90 17.15
CA LEU A 103 0.08 8.89 17.91
C LEU A 103 1.01 8.40 19.03
N LYS A 104 0.78 8.89 20.25
CA LYS A 104 1.34 8.36 21.49
C LYS A 104 0.47 7.25 22.04
#